data_AF-A0A532T9Q9-F1
#
_entry.id   AF-A0A532T9Q9-F1
#
_cell.length_a   1.000
_cell.length_b   1.000
_cell.length_c   1.000
_cell.angle_alpha   90.00
_cell.angle_beta   90.00
_cell.angle_gamma   90.00
#
_symmetry.space_group_name_H-M   'P 1'
#
loop_
_entity.id
_entity.type
_entity.pdbx_description
1 polymer ?
#
loop_
_entity_poly.entity_id
_entity_poly.type
_entity_poly.pdbx_seq_one_letter_code
_entity_poly.pdbx_strand_id
1 'polypeptide(L)'
;MSKNTTIKVSKKTLEKLHRLAGELTKERGKRVTLEWAINYLLEEKQNTVDKNSLKSLKLKQDRKKFLELLEETVEGAGPDDFKEYDFEDIGV
;
A
#
# COMPACT_ATOMS: atom_id res chain seq x y z
N MET A 1 -0.02 -6.52 -37.39
CA MET A 1 -1.26 -5.72 -37.42
C MET A 1 -1.85 -5.68 -36.01
N SER A 2 -2.19 -4.50 -35.48
CA SER A 2 -2.84 -4.39 -34.17
C SER A 2 -4.23 -5.03 -34.24
N LYS A 3 -4.55 -5.90 -33.28
CA LYS A 3 -5.92 -6.43 -33.15
C LYS A 3 -6.81 -5.34 -32.58
N ASN A 4 -7.62 -4.72 -33.43
CA ASN A 4 -8.57 -3.70 -32.97
C ASN A 4 -9.72 -4.40 -32.25
N THR A 5 -9.75 -4.27 -30.92
CA THR A 5 -10.82 -4.81 -30.09
C THR A 5 -11.70 -3.67 -29.64
N THR A 6 -12.99 -3.72 -29.96
CA THR A 6 -13.96 -2.71 -29.51
C THR A 6 -14.67 -3.21 -28.26
N ILE A 7 -14.59 -2.43 -27.17
CA ILE A 7 -15.30 -2.73 -25.93
C ILE A 7 -16.47 -1.76 -25.83
N LYS A 8 -17.70 -2.30 -25.76
CA LYS A 8 -18.88 -1.48 -25.47
C LYS A 8 -18.94 -1.19 -23.98
N VAL A 9 -19.11 0.07 -23.63
CA VAL A 9 -19.27 0.53 -22.25
C VAL A 9 -20.68 1.07 -22.03
N SER A 10 -21.18 0.92 -20.79
CA SER A 10 -22.48 1.47 -20.43
C SER A 10 -22.44 3.01 -20.45
N LYS A 11 -23.59 3.66 -20.69
CA LYS A 11 -23.71 5.13 -20.62
C LYS A 11 -23.25 5.68 -19.27
N LYS A 12 -23.60 4.99 -18.18
CA LYS A 12 -23.17 5.33 -16.81
C LYS A 12 -21.65 5.30 -16.65
N THR A 13 -20.99 4.29 -17.25
CA THR A 13 -19.52 4.17 -17.22
C THR A 13 -18.86 5.29 -18.01
N LEU A 14 -19.39 5.61 -19.19
CA LEU A 14 -18.89 6.70 -20.03
C LEU A 14 -19.01 8.06 -19.31
N GLU A 15 -20.13 8.31 -18.64
CA GLU A 15 -20.36 9.52 -17.84
C GLU A 15 -19.34 9.65 -16.70
N LYS A 16 -19.05 8.55 -15.98
CA LYS A 16 -18.00 8.53 -14.95
C LYS A 16 -16.62 8.85 -15.53
N LEU A 17 -16.28 8.31 -16.71
CA LEU A 17 -15.01 8.61 -17.37
C LEU A 17 -14.90 10.08 -17.77
N HIS A 18 -15.99 10.68 -18.27
CA HIS A 18 -16.02 12.12 -18.57
C HIS A 18 -15.84 12.97 -17.32
N ARG A 19 -16.48 12.60 -16.21
CA ARG A 19 -16.31 13.30 -14.93
C ARG A 19 -14.86 13.24 -14.46
N LEU A 20 -14.25 12.05 -14.49
CA LEU A 20 -12.84 11.85 -14.13
C LEU A 20 -11.91 12.68 -15.03
N ALA A 21 -12.12 12.68 -16.35
CA ALA A 21 -11.35 13.51 -17.27
C ALA A 21 -11.50 15.02 -16.96
N GLY A 22 -12.69 15.45 -16.53
CA GLY A 22 -12.95 16.83 -16.09
C GLY A 22 -12.20 17.19 -14.80
N GLU A 23 -12.16 16.29 -13.83
CA GLU A 23 -11.40 16.45 -12.58
C GLU A 23 -9.90 16.55 -12.87
N LEU A 24 -9.36 15.63 -13.69
CA LEU A 24 -7.96 15.64 -14.12
C LEU A 24 -7.59 16.89 -14.93
N THR A 25 -8.52 17.41 -15.74
CA THR A 25 -8.33 18.66 -16.47
C THR A 25 -8.16 19.85 -15.51
N LYS A 26 -8.93 19.89 -14.42
CA LYS A 26 -8.81 20.92 -13.38
C LYS A 26 -7.47 20.83 -12.65
N GLU A 27 -7.05 19.63 -12.27
CA GLU A 27 -5.79 19.40 -11.55
C GLU A 27 -4.55 19.73 -12.39
N ARG A 28 -4.56 19.37 -13.68
CA ARG A 28 -3.41 19.52 -14.58
C ARG A 28 -3.39 20.84 -15.34
N GLY A 29 -4.50 21.58 -15.36
CA GLY A 29 -4.65 22.82 -16.13
C GLY A 29 -4.59 22.64 -17.65
N LYS A 30 -4.80 21.42 -18.15
CA LYS A 30 -4.73 21.08 -19.58
C LYS A 30 -5.87 20.17 -19.97
N ARG A 31 -6.32 20.25 -21.23
CA ARG A 31 -7.39 19.40 -21.77
C ARG A 31 -6.98 17.93 -21.72
N VAL A 32 -7.77 17.10 -21.03
CA VAL A 32 -7.57 15.66 -20.92
C VAL A 32 -8.55 14.91 -21.84
N THR A 33 -8.07 13.87 -22.54
CA THR A 33 -8.91 12.99 -23.37
C THR A 33 -9.39 11.78 -22.57
N LEU A 34 -10.44 11.09 -23.06
CA LEU A 34 -10.91 9.85 -22.43
C LEU A 34 -9.84 8.75 -22.44
N GLU A 35 -9.03 8.67 -23.50
CA GLU A 35 -7.91 7.74 -23.57
C GLU A 35 -6.90 8.00 -22.46
N TRP A 36 -6.57 9.26 -22.20
CA TRP A 36 -5.67 9.64 -21.12
C TRP A 36 -6.26 9.26 -19.75
N ALA A 37 -7.55 9.53 -19.54
CA ALA A 37 -8.25 9.11 -18.32
C ALA A 37 -8.21 7.59 -18.11
N ILE A 38 -8.35 6.80 -19.17
CA ILE A 38 -8.25 5.33 -19.11
C ILE A 38 -6.82 4.92 -18.75
N ASN A 39 -5.80 5.49 -19.39
CA ASN A 39 -4.40 5.18 -19.08
C ASN A 39 -4.04 5.55 -17.64
N TYR A 40 -4.53 6.70 -17.16
CA TYR A 40 -4.35 7.12 -15.77
C TYR A 40 -4.90 6.09 -14.78
N LEU A 41 -6.12 5.57 -15.02
CA LEU A 41 -6.71 4.54 -14.16
C LEU A 41 -5.93 3.21 -14.20
N LEU A 42 -5.38 2.85 -15.36
CA LEU A 42 -4.56 1.64 -15.50
C LEU A 42 -3.24 1.78 -14.75
N GLU A 43 -2.57 2.93 -14.89
CA GLU A 43 -1.34 3.27 -14.17
C GLU A 43 -1.57 3.34 -12.66
N GLU A 44 -2.66 3.97 -12.21
CA GLU A 44 -3.01 4.06 -10.79
C GLU A 44 -3.18 2.66 -10.19
N LYS A 45 -3.88 1.76 -10.90
CA LYS A 45 -4.05 0.37 -10.45
C LYS A 45 -2.73 -0.38 -10.38
N GLN A 46 -1.87 -0.24 -11.39
CA GLN A 46 -0.55 -0.87 -11.41
C GLN A 46 0.31 -0.38 -10.23
N ASN A 47 0.38 0.94 -10.05
CA ASN A 47 1.10 1.57 -8.95
C ASN A 47 0.57 1.13 -7.57
N THR A 48 -0.73 0.87 -7.45
CA THR A 48 -1.32 0.39 -6.19
C THR A 48 -0.91 -1.04 -5.87
N VAL A 49 -0.83 -1.91 -6.88
CA VAL A 49 -0.31 -3.27 -6.74
C VAL A 49 1.15 -3.25 -6.31
N ASP A 50 1.96 -2.40 -6.94
CA ASP A 50 3.39 -2.28 -6.64
C ASP A 50 3.62 -1.69 -5.23
N LYS A 51 2.82 -0.69 -4.82
CA LYS A 51 2.83 -0.14 -3.46
C LYS A 51 2.44 -1.16 -2.40
N ASN A 52 1.44 -2.00 -2.66
CA ASN A 52 1.04 -3.06 -1.74
C ASN A 52 2.13 -4.14 -1.62
N SER A 53 2.79 -4.48 -2.73
CA SER A 53 3.95 -5.36 -2.73
C SER A 53 5.11 -4.78 -1.89
N LEU A 54 5.48 -3.52 -2.14
CA LEU A 54 6.50 -2.79 -1.37
C LEU A 54 6.15 -2.68 0.12
N LYS A 55 4.89 -2.41 0.45
CA LYS A 55 4.42 -2.34 1.84
C LYS A 55 4.54 -3.70 2.52
N SER A 56 4.22 -4.79 1.82
CA SER A 56 4.36 -6.16 2.36
C SER A 56 5.83 -6.56 2.57
N LEU A 57 6.73 -6.14 1.67
CA LEU A 57 8.17 -6.34 1.79
C LEU A 57 8.74 -5.56 2.98
N LYS A 58 8.35 -4.30 3.13
CA LYS A 58 8.75 -3.47 4.26
C LYS A 58 8.27 -4.04 5.59
N LEU A 59 7.02 -4.50 5.65
CA LEU A 59 6.46 -5.13 6.86
C LEU A 59 7.19 -6.43 7.24
N LYS A 60 7.64 -7.22 6.25
CA LYS A 60 8.50 -8.40 6.51
C LYS A 60 9.87 -8.01 7.05
N GLN A 61 10.49 -6.97 6.49
CA GLN A 61 11.78 -6.45 6.97
C GLN A 61 11.68 -5.91 8.39
N ASP A 62 10.65 -5.12 8.69
CA ASP A 62 10.42 -4.55 10.01
C ASP A 62 10.16 -5.65 11.05
N ARG A 63 9.39 -6.69 10.70
CA ARG A 63 9.19 -7.87 11.56
C ARG A 63 10.49 -8.62 11.83
N LYS A 64 11.36 -8.77 10.83
CA LYS A 64 12.66 -9.44 10.99
C LYS A 64 13.55 -8.68 11.97
N LYS A 65 13.66 -7.36 11.80
CA LYS A 65 14.41 -6.48 12.71
C LYS A 65 13.87 -6.51 14.14
N PHE A 66 12.54 -6.55 14.29
CA PHE A 66 11.91 -6.63 15.60
C PHE A 66 12.21 -7.94 16.33
N LEU A 67 12.22 -9.07 15.62
CA LEU A 67 12.62 -10.35 16.20
C LEU A 67 14.11 -10.36 16.56
N GLU A 68 14.97 -9.80 15.70
CA GLU A 68 16.40 -9.65 16.00
C GLU A 68 16.63 -8.83 17.29
N LEU A 69 15.87 -7.73 17.49
CA LEU A 69 15.90 -6.93 18.73
C LEU A 69 15.43 -7.68 19.99
N LEU A 70 14.52 -8.65 19.86
CA LEU A 70 14.08 -9.48 20.99
C LEU A 70 15.09 -10.58 21.33
N GLU A 71 15.85 -11.03 20.33
CA GLU A 71 16.91 -12.04 20.49
C GLU A 71 18.23 -11.42 20.94
N GLU A 72 18.41 -10.10 20.80
CA GLU A 72 19.56 -9.38 21.33
C GLU A 72 19.58 -9.48 22.86
N THR A 73 20.62 -10.17 23.36
CA THR A 73 20.91 -10.23 24.78
C THR A 73 21.68 -8.98 25.17
N VAL A 74 21.18 -8.27 26.18
CA VAL A 74 21.87 -7.09 26.71
C VAL A 74 23.01 -7.56 27.60
N GLU A 75 24.22 -7.04 27.36
CA GLU A 75 25.40 -7.38 28.14
C GLU A 75 25.19 -6.98 29.61
N GLY A 76 25.17 -7.97 30.51
CA GLY A 76 24.84 -7.78 31.94
C GLY A 76 23.45 -8.24 32.36
N ALA A 77 22.55 -8.59 31.42
CA ALA A 77 21.27 -9.20 31.74
C ALA A 77 21.45 -10.69 32.10
N GLY A 78 21.14 -11.05 33.34
CA GLY A 78 21.19 -12.42 33.83
C GLY A 78 19.89 -13.19 33.54
N PRO A 79 19.87 -14.52 33.70
CA PRO A 79 18.65 -15.32 33.56
C PRO A 79 17.51 -14.87 34.49
N ASP A 80 17.84 -14.23 35.61
CA ASP A 80 16.88 -13.69 36.57
C ASP A 80 16.19 -12.40 36.09
N ASP A 81 16.80 -11.63 35.19
CA ASP A 81 16.20 -10.40 34.63
C ASP A 81 15.07 -10.70 33.62
N PHE A 82 15.05 -11.93 33.09
CA PHE A 82 14.00 -12.43 32.19
C PHE A 82 12.89 -13.19 32.92
N LYS A 83 12.98 -13.36 34.25
CA LYS A 83 11.85 -13.90 35.02
C LYS A 83 10.73 -12.86 35.03
N GLU A 84 9.57 -13.26 34.54
CA GLU A 84 8.34 -12.51 34.79
C GLU A 84 8.14 -12.43 36.31
N TYR A 85 7.87 -11.24 36.82
CA TYR A 85 7.50 -11.08 38.22
C TYR A 85 6.19 -11.82 38.43
N ASP A 86 6.15 -12.73 39.41
CA ASP A 86 4.88 -13.30 39.81
C ASP A 86 4.03 -12.17 40.42
N PHE A 87 2.72 -12.20 40.23
CA PHE A 87 1.82 -11.18 40.77
C PHE A 87 1.99 -11.01 42.30
N GLU A 88 2.44 -12.07 42.96
CA GLU A 88 2.74 -12.11 44.40
C GLU A 88 4.03 -11.35 44.80
N ASP A 89 4.94 -11.08 43.86
CA ASP A 89 6.17 -10.30 44.08
C ASP A 89 5.91 -8.78 44.07
N ILE A 90 4.80 -8.35 43.46
CA ILE A 90 4.37 -6.95 43.38
C ILE A 90 3.52 -6.66 44.62
N GLY A 91 4.19 -6.55 45.77
CA GLY A 91 3.57 -6.49 47.10
C GLY A 91 2.32 -5.58 47.21
N VAL A 92 1.31 -6.11 47.93
CA VAL A 92 0.18 -5.38 48.52
C VAL A 92 0.60 -4.74 49.84
#